data_AF-A0A2E2AWH6-F1
#
_entry.id   AF-A0A2E2AWH6-F1
#
_cell.length_a   1.000
_cell.length_b   1.000
_cell.length_c   1.000
_cell.angle_alpha   90.00
_cell.angle_beta   90.00
_cell.angle_gamma   90.00
#
_symmetry.space_group_name_H-M   'P 1'
#
loop_
_entity.id
_entity.type
_entity.pdbx_description
1 polymer ?
#
loop_
_entity_poly.entity_id
_entity_poly.type
_entity_poly.pdbx_seq_one_letter_code
_entity_poly.pdbx_strand_id
1 'polypeptide(L)'
;MKILITLSLLFVAVSLDAQLLFKNRQDKKEVTYEEAMKWSGKADSTAAVNDSISTANINDKEARITSRMDSIESTRKERQRAHLLAEESKPSLTGDDDDERSHGQDKNINSDQAKWEKKMISKYGSNNGTKIINHKVEFGFTKQMCKEALGDPYTVNRTQTAGGVDQEQWVYRYTIVENYTSRSKSRYLYFEKGKLVGKQNFPD
;
A
#
# COMPACT_ATOMS: atom_id res chain seq x y z
N MET A 1 -28.95 51.72 11.18
CA MET A 1 -27.65 51.67 10.48
C MET A 1 -26.55 51.57 11.53
N LYS A 2 -26.00 50.37 11.75
CA LYS A 2 -24.70 50.08 12.40
C LYS A 2 -24.52 48.56 12.32
N ILE A 3 -23.58 48.19 11.46
CA ILE A 3 -23.19 46.84 11.07
C ILE A 3 -21.99 46.44 11.93
N LEU A 4 -21.83 45.13 12.18
CA LEU A 4 -20.62 44.41 12.64
C LEU A 4 -20.16 44.69 14.09
N ILE A 5 -20.07 43.63 14.89
CA ILE A 5 -18.91 43.19 15.71
C ILE A 5 -19.40 42.07 16.63
N THR A 6 -18.73 40.90 16.54
CA THR A 6 -18.55 39.80 17.52
C THR A 6 -18.62 38.40 16.89
N LEU A 7 -17.85 38.20 15.82
CA LEU A 7 -17.32 36.88 15.46
C LEU A 7 -15.84 36.86 15.88
N SER A 8 -15.56 36.69 17.18
CA SER A 8 -14.17 36.61 17.67
C SER A 8 -14.08 35.94 19.05
N LEU A 9 -14.43 34.65 19.12
CA LEU A 9 -14.16 33.84 20.31
C LEU A 9 -13.76 32.38 20.01
N LEU A 10 -13.41 32.05 18.75
CA LEU A 10 -12.80 30.76 18.40
C LEU A 10 -11.42 30.88 17.71
N PHE A 11 -10.72 32.01 17.91
CA PHE A 11 -9.31 32.17 17.52
C PHE A 11 -8.37 32.24 18.75
N VAL A 12 -8.89 32.07 19.97
CA VAL A 12 -8.08 32.15 21.20
C VAL A 12 -7.32 30.86 21.52
N ALA A 13 -7.61 29.74 20.84
CA ALA A 13 -6.89 28.48 21.05
C ALA A 13 -5.55 28.35 20.29
N VAL A 14 -5.16 29.33 19.46
CA VAL A 14 -3.84 29.36 18.79
C VAL A 14 -2.81 30.18 19.58
N SER A 15 -3.21 30.85 20.68
CA SER A 15 -2.36 31.85 21.34
C SER A 15 -1.51 31.34 22.51
N LEU A 16 -1.67 30.10 23.00
CA LEU A 16 -0.89 29.63 24.15
C LEU A 16 0.45 28.96 23.75
N ASP A 17 0.47 28.19 22.66
CA ASP A 17 1.70 27.52 22.20
C ASP A 17 2.70 28.50 21.54
N ALA A 18 2.19 29.61 20.97
CA ALA A 18 3.04 30.66 20.42
C ALA A 18 3.80 31.46 21.50
N GLN A 19 3.30 31.51 22.74
CA GLN A 19 3.97 32.21 23.84
C GLN A 19 5.09 31.39 24.48
N LEU A 20 5.03 30.05 24.42
CA LEU A 20 6.11 29.19 24.90
C LEU A 20 7.35 29.22 23.98
N LEU A 21 7.14 29.44 22.68
CA LEU A 21 8.21 29.54 21.68
C LEU A 21 8.95 30.90 21.69
N PHE A 22 8.36 31.97 22.24
CA PHE A 22 8.98 33.30 22.24
C PHE A 22 9.83 33.59 23.49
N LYS A 23 9.58 32.92 24.63
CA LYS A 23 10.34 33.14 25.87
C LYS A 23 11.73 32.50 25.90
N ASN A 24 12.03 31.56 25.00
CA ASN A 24 13.31 30.85 24.99
C ASN A 24 14.41 31.53 24.13
N ARG A 25 14.22 32.81 23.79
CA ARG A 25 15.12 33.57 22.88
C ARG A 25 15.84 34.76 23.51
N GLN A 26 15.67 35.03 24.80
CA GLN A 26 16.25 36.23 25.45
C GLN A 26 17.50 35.96 26.31
N ASP A 27 17.97 34.72 26.47
CA ASP A 27 19.18 34.40 27.26
C ASP A 27 20.37 33.94 26.40
N LYS A 28 20.63 34.58 25.25
CA LYS A 28 21.92 34.45 24.56
C LYS A 28 22.71 35.74 24.70
N LYS A 29 23.67 35.75 25.63
CA LYS A 29 24.73 36.77 25.72
C LYS A 29 25.45 36.83 24.37
N GLU A 30 25.45 38.00 23.74
CA GLU A 30 26.20 38.28 22.52
C GLU A 30 27.70 38.13 22.79
N VAL A 31 28.33 37.16 22.11
CA VAL A 31 29.79 37.05 22.03
C VAL A 31 30.26 38.15 21.09
N THR A 32 31.22 38.96 21.53
CA THR A 32 31.69 40.10 20.74
C THR A 32 32.55 39.66 19.56
N TYR A 33 32.54 40.43 18.47
CA TYR A 33 33.24 40.10 17.22
C TYR A 33 34.77 39.95 17.43
N GLU A 34 35.33 40.67 18.40
CA GLU A 34 36.74 40.59 18.77
C GLU A 34 37.11 39.27 19.47
N GLU A 35 36.18 38.68 20.23
CA GLU A 35 36.37 37.37 20.87
C GLU A 35 36.28 36.22 19.86
N ALA A 36 35.43 36.35 18.84
CA ALA A 36 35.33 35.39 17.74
C ALA A 36 36.59 35.36 16.86
N MET A 37 37.23 36.51 16.64
CA MET A 37 38.48 36.61 15.86
C MET A 37 39.70 36.03 16.59
N LYS A 38 39.66 35.89 17.92
CA LYS A 38 40.76 35.32 18.71
C LYS A 38 40.85 33.78 18.60
N TRP A 39 39.77 33.13 18.17
CA TRP A 39 39.70 31.67 17.97
C TRP A 39 39.98 31.23 16.53
N SER A 40 39.90 32.12 15.53
CA SER A 40 40.08 31.77 14.12
C SER A 40 41.56 31.69 13.67
N GLY A 41 42.50 32.25 14.43
CA GLY A 41 43.93 32.27 14.10
C GLY A 41 44.70 30.95 14.24
N LYS A 42 44.02 29.80 14.38
CA LYS A 42 44.63 28.45 14.48
C LYS A 42 44.07 27.44 13.46
N ALA A 43 43.44 27.91 12.39
CA ALA A 43 42.70 27.05 11.46
C ALA A 43 43.37 26.82 10.08
N ASP A 44 44.60 27.28 9.85
CA ASP A 44 45.22 27.20 8.51
C ASP A 44 45.89 25.85 8.17
N SER A 45 46.07 24.93 9.12
CA SER A 45 46.66 23.60 8.85
C SER A 45 45.65 22.45 8.75
N THR A 46 44.39 22.65 9.14
CA THR A 46 43.37 21.58 9.17
C THR A 46 42.42 21.57 7.97
N ALA A 47 42.29 22.70 7.25
CA ALA A 47 41.38 22.79 6.10
C ALA A 47 41.88 22.00 4.87
N ALA A 48 43.18 22.08 4.55
CA ALA A 48 43.77 21.35 3.43
C ALA A 48 43.81 19.83 3.64
N VAL A 49 43.94 19.38 4.90
CA VAL A 49 43.93 17.95 5.26
C VAL A 49 42.52 17.37 5.18
N ASN A 50 41.48 18.10 5.60
CA ASN A 50 40.10 17.62 5.56
C ASN A 50 39.52 17.53 4.13
N ASP A 51 39.89 18.44 3.23
CA ASP A 51 39.41 18.42 1.84
C ASP A 51 39.99 17.23 1.05
N SER A 52 41.25 16.89 1.32
CA SER A 52 41.95 15.73 0.77
C SER A 52 41.40 14.39 1.30
N ILE A 53 41.01 14.35 2.58
CA ILE A 53 40.40 13.15 3.20
C ILE A 53 38.96 12.93 2.72
N SER A 54 38.22 13.99 2.40
CA SER A 54 36.86 13.90 1.86
C SER A 54 36.84 13.33 0.44
N THR A 55 37.71 13.84 -0.44
CA THR A 55 37.80 13.43 -1.85
C THR A 55 38.34 12.00 -2.01
N ALA A 56 39.34 11.59 -1.23
CA ALA A 56 39.85 10.21 -1.24
C ALA A 56 38.79 9.18 -0.78
N ASN A 57 37.96 9.52 0.22
CA ASN A 57 36.87 8.66 0.69
C ASN A 57 35.69 8.57 -0.29
N ILE A 58 35.47 9.58 -1.12
CA ILE A 58 34.46 9.55 -2.18
C ILE A 58 34.94 8.64 -3.32
N ASN A 59 36.19 8.78 -3.75
CA ASN A 59 36.77 7.97 -4.83
C ASN A 59 36.82 6.47 -4.48
N ASP A 60 37.13 6.11 -3.23
CA ASP A 60 37.09 4.69 -2.78
C ASP A 60 35.66 4.12 -2.75
N LYS A 61 34.67 4.95 -2.41
CA LYS A 61 33.25 4.55 -2.46
C LYS A 61 32.77 4.38 -3.89
N GLU A 62 33.14 5.27 -4.80
CA GLU A 62 32.82 5.17 -6.22
C GLU A 62 33.45 3.92 -6.86
N ALA A 63 34.72 3.63 -6.55
CA ALA A 63 35.38 2.40 -7.00
C ALA A 63 34.66 1.13 -6.51
N ARG A 64 34.19 1.11 -5.27
CA ARG A 64 33.40 -0.01 -4.70
C ARG A 64 32.03 -0.16 -5.36
N ILE A 65 31.37 0.94 -5.70
CA ILE A 65 30.07 0.93 -6.39
C ILE A 65 30.24 0.39 -7.81
N THR A 66 31.24 0.86 -8.55
CA THR A 66 31.53 0.40 -9.92
C THR A 66 31.88 -1.09 -9.95
N SER A 67 32.77 -1.54 -9.07
CA SER A 67 33.13 -2.96 -8.97
C SER A 67 31.92 -3.86 -8.66
N ARG A 68 30.99 -3.40 -7.82
CA ARG A 68 29.76 -4.13 -7.51
C ARG A 68 28.79 -4.14 -8.68
N MET A 69 28.69 -3.05 -9.45
CA MET A 69 27.87 -2.99 -10.67
C MET A 69 28.38 -3.96 -11.74
N ASP A 70 29.69 -4.02 -11.98
CA ASP A 70 30.30 -4.93 -12.95
C ASP A 70 30.07 -6.41 -12.57
N SER A 71 30.13 -6.73 -11.28
CA SER A 71 29.81 -8.07 -10.77
C SER A 71 28.34 -8.46 -10.96
N ILE A 72 27.42 -7.51 -10.78
CA ILE A 72 25.99 -7.73 -11.01
C ILE A 72 25.71 -7.92 -12.51
N GLU A 73 26.33 -7.11 -13.36
CA GLU A 73 26.09 -7.18 -14.80
C GLU A 73 26.67 -8.45 -15.43
N SER A 74 27.87 -8.86 -15.00
CA SER A 74 28.44 -10.15 -15.41
C SER A 74 27.57 -11.33 -14.98
N THR A 75 27.04 -11.32 -13.76
CA THR A 75 26.09 -12.35 -13.28
C THR A 75 24.79 -12.36 -14.10
N ARG A 76 24.28 -11.19 -14.48
CA ARG A 76 23.08 -11.07 -15.32
C ARG A 76 23.31 -11.63 -16.72
N LYS A 77 24.46 -11.31 -17.34
CA LYS A 77 24.86 -11.84 -18.65
C LYS A 77 25.04 -13.35 -18.62
N GLU A 78 25.62 -13.89 -17.54
CA GLU A 78 25.79 -15.33 -17.36
C GLU A 78 24.43 -16.05 -17.25
N ARG A 79 23.50 -15.49 -16.45
CA ARG A 79 22.14 -16.03 -16.34
C ARG A 79 21.37 -16.00 -17.67
N GLN A 80 21.53 -14.93 -18.45
CA GLN A 80 20.92 -14.83 -19.77
C GLN A 80 21.50 -15.87 -20.75
N ARG A 81 22.82 -16.08 -20.74
CA ARG A 81 23.47 -17.13 -21.54
C ARG A 81 23.04 -18.53 -21.12
N ALA A 82 22.96 -18.80 -19.82
CA ALA A 82 22.47 -20.07 -19.30
C ALA A 82 21.01 -20.34 -19.71
N HIS A 83 20.16 -19.31 -19.75
CA HIS A 83 18.79 -19.43 -20.23
C HIS A 83 18.72 -19.75 -21.73
N LEU A 84 19.53 -19.08 -22.55
CA LEU A 84 19.61 -19.33 -24.00
C LEU A 84 20.14 -20.73 -24.31
N LEU A 85 21.18 -21.17 -23.59
CA LEU A 85 21.73 -22.53 -23.72
C LEU A 85 20.73 -23.60 -23.25
N ALA A 86 19.98 -23.32 -22.18
CA ALA A 86 18.92 -24.22 -21.72
C ALA A 86 17.79 -24.34 -22.75
N GLU A 87 17.50 -23.25 -23.49
CA GLU A 87 16.50 -23.23 -24.55
C GLU A 87 16.98 -23.98 -25.81
N GLU A 88 18.24 -23.85 -26.20
CA GLU A 88 18.85 -24.58 -27.32
C GLU A 88 19.06 -26.08 -27.03
N SER A 89 19.20 -26.47 -25.75
CA SER A 89 19.32 -27.86 -25.33
C SER A 89 17.99 -28.61 -25.21
N LYS A 90 16.84 -27.94 -25.44
CA LYS A 90 15.54 -28.61 -25.50
C LYS A 90 15.55 -29.55 -26.73
N PRO A 91 15.46 -30.88 -26.55
CA PRO A 91 15.40 -31.79 -27.69
C PRO A 91 14.17 -31.47 -28.54
N SER A 92 14.35 -31.35 -29.85
CA SER A 92 13.24 -31.26 -30.79
C SER A 92 12.50 -32.61 -30.78
N LEU A 93 11.42 -32.69 -30.02
CA LEU A 93 10.53 -33.84 -30.03
C LEU A 93 9.66 -33.80 -31.29
N THR A 94 10.20 -34.33 -32.38
CA THR A 94 9.40 -35.08 -33.36
C THR A 94 9.44 -36.54 -32.91
N GLY A 95 8.33 -37.05 -32.41
CA GLY A 95 8.22 -38.42 -31.94
C GLY A 95 6.97 -38.58 -31.11
N ASP A 96 5.95 -39.15 -31.75
CA ASP A 96 4.79 -39.76 -31.11
C ASP A 96 5.26 -40.69 -29.98
N ASP A 97 4.77 -40.48 -28.76
CA ASP A 97 4.52 -41.50 -27.71
C ASP A 97 4.28 -40.80 -26.35
N ASP A 98 3.01 -40.86 -25.90
CA ASP A 98 2.52 -40.83 -24.51
C ASP A 98 3.13 -39.83 -23.50
N ASP A 99 2.55 -38.62 -23.41
CA ASP A 99 2.73 -37.75 -22.24
C ASP A 99 1.40 -37.07 -21.82
N GLU A 100 0.51 -37.85 -21.21
CA GLU A 100 -0.66 -37.37 -20.46
C GLU A 100 -0.23 -36.62 -19.19
N ARG A 101 0.20 -35.34 -19.25
CA ARG A 101 0.22 -34.53 -18.01
C ARG A 101 0.15 -33.01 -18.02
N SER A 102 -0.17 -32.30 -19.12
CA SER A 102 -0.16 -30.82 -19.04
C SER A 102 -1.31 -30.05 -19.70
N HIS A 103 -2.33 -30.71 -20.27
CA HIS A 103 -3.39 -30.03 -21.03
C HIS A 103 -4.79 -30.04 -20.36
N GLY A 104 -4.89 -30.44 -19.09
CA GLY A 104 -6.17 -30.64 -18.39
C GLY A 104 -6.70 -29.45 -17.57
N GLN A 105 -5.90 -28.43 -17.28
CA GLN A 105 -6.28 -27.41 -16.29
C GLN A 105 -7.13 -26.26 -16.87
N ASP A 106 -6.85 -25.80 -18.09
CA ASP A 106 -7.54 -24.62 -18.65
C ASP A 106 -9.00 -24.89 -19.03
N LYS A 107 -9.33 -26.11 -19.48
CA LYS A 107 -10.72 -26.50 -19.77
C LYS A 107 -11.58 -26.58 -18.50
N ASN A 108 -10.97 -26.93 -17.36
CA ASN A 108 -11.71 -27.17 -16.12
C ASN A 108 -12.10 -25.87 -15.41
N ILE A 109 -11.19 -24.87 -15.41
CA ILE A 109 -11.41 -23.55 -14.79
C ILE A 109 -12.61 -22.82 -15.42
N ASN A 110 -12.69 -22.80 -16.75
CA ASN A 110 -13.83 -22.18 -17.44
C ASN A 110 -15.14 -22.94 -17.16
N SER A 111 -15.06 -24.27 -17.04
CA SER A 111 -16.24 -25.09 -16.70
C SER A 111 -16.77 -24.81 -15.29
N ASP A 112 -15.89 -24.61 -14.31
CA ASP A 112 -16.29 -24.41 -12.92
C ASP A 112 -16.84 -23.00 -12.69
N GLN A 113 -16.25 -22.00 -13.35
CA GLN A 113 -16.79 -20.65 -13.36
C GLN A 113 -18.19 -20.61 -13.99
N ALA A 114 -18.39 -21.21 -15.17
CA ALA A 114 -19.69 -21.26 -15.83
C ALA A 114 -20.75 -22.01 -14.99
N LYS A 115 -20.36 -23.10 -14.32
CA LYS A 115 -21.24 -23.81 -13.37
C LYS A 115 -21.63 -22.92 -12.19
N TRP A 116 -20.67 -22.20 -11.61
CA TRP A 116 -20.91 -21.28 -10.50
C TRP A 116 -21.84 -20.14 -10.91
N GLU A 117 -21.60 -19.51 -12.07
CA GLU A 117 -22.44 -18.43 -12.60
C GLU A 117 -23.90 -18.88 -12.80
N LYS A 118 -24.09 -20.04 -13.45
CA LYS A 118 -25.42 -20.63 -13.63
C LYS A 118 -26.11 -20.90 -12.29
N LYS A 119 -25.35 -21.38 -11.29
CA LYS A 119 -25.85 -21.60 -9.93
C LYS A 119 -26.27 -20.28 -9.27
N MET A 120 -25.53 -19.19 -9.44
CA MET A 120 -25.89 -17.88 -8.89
C MET A 120 -27.19 -17.34 -9.48
N ILE A 121 -27.35 -17.42 -10.80
CA ILE A 121 -28.57 -17.01 -11.50
C ILE A 121 -29.77 -17.86 -11.08
N SER A 122 -29.59 -19.18 -10.98
CA SER A 122 -30.66 -20.09 -10.54
C SER A 122 -31.08 -19.86 -9.09
N LYS A 123 -30.13 -19.58 -8.19
CA LYS A 123 -30.38 -19.44 -6.75
C LYS A 123 -30.92 -18.07 -6.36
N TYR A 124 -30.44 -17.01 -6.99
CA TYR A 124 -30.75 -15.63 -6.59
C TYR A 124 -31.56 -14.85 -7.65
N GLY A 125 -31.87 -15.48 -8.78
CA GLY A 125 -32.54 -14.86 -9.92
C GLY A 125 -31.58 -14.08 -10.82
N SER A 126 -32.04 -13.74 -12.02
CA SER A 126 -31.21 -13.07 -13.04
C SER A 126 -30.58 -11.76 -12.53
N ASN A 127 -31.38 -10.88 -11.91
CA ASN A 127 -30.90 -9.57 -11.46
C ASN A 127 -29.82 -9.68 -10.36
N ASN A 128 -30.12 -10.36 -9.25
CA ASN A 128 -29.18 -10.45 -8.14
C ASN A 128 -28.01 -11.40 -8.44
N GLY A 129 -28.26 -12.50 -9.16
CA GLY A 129 -27.22 -13.42 -9.59
C GLY A 129 -26.18 -12.71 -10.47
N THR A 130 -26.63 -11.89 -11.43
CA THR A 130 -25.71 -11.09 -12.28
C THR A 130 -24.86 -10.13 -11.44
N LYS A 131 -25.43 -9.50 -10.41
CA LYS A 131 -24.67 -8.60 -9.51
C LYS A 131 -23.61 -9.36 -8.71
N ILE A 132 -23.96 -10.53 -8.20
CA ILE A 132 -23.03 -11.41 -7.46
C ILE A 132 -21.87 -11.85 -8.36
N ILE A 133 -22.17 -12.26 -9.59
CA ILE A 133 -21.17 -12.64 -10.60
C ILE A 133 -20.19 -11.49 -10.88
N ASN A 134 -20.69 -10.26 -10.92
CA ASN A 134 -19.89 -9.06 -11.11
C ASN A 134 -19.22 -8.55 -9.82
N HIS A 135 -19.19 -9.34 -8.74
CA HIS A 135 -18.63 -8.96 -7.44
C HIS A 135 -19.25 -7.68 -6.84
N LYS A 136 -20.54 -7.43 -7.13
CA LYS A 136 -21.30 -6.28 -6.63
C LYS A 136 -22.26 -6.70 -5.51
N VAL A 137 -22.45 -5.79 -4.56
CA VAL A 137 -23.41 -5.94 -3.46
C VAL A 137 -24.38 -4.76 -3.43
N GLU A 138 -25.63 -5.06 -3.10
CA GLU A 138 -26.71 -4.08 -3.03
C GLU A 138 -27.51 -4.17 -1.74
N PHE A 139 -28.15 -3.04 -1.38
CA PHE A 139 -29.03 -2.98 -0.22
C PHE A 139 -30.10 -4.07 -0.26
N GLY A 140 -30.35 -4.67 0.91
CA GLY A 140 -31.26 -5.81 1.06
C GLY A 140 -30.64 -7.18 0.74
N PHE A 141 -29.40 -7.24 0.24
CA PHE A 141 -28.69 -8.52 0.09
C PHE A 141 -28.57 -9.22 1.45
N THR A 142 -28.70 -10.55 1.43
CA THR A 142 -28.44 -11.36 2.63
C THR A 142 -26.94 -11.50 2.86
N LYS A 143 -26.55 -11.83 4.09
CA LYS A 143 -25.16 -12.17 4.43
C LYS A 143 -24.56 -13.21 3.47
N GLN A 144 -25.31 -14.23 3.10
CA GLN A 144 -24.85 -15.24 2.15
C GLN A 144 -24.60 -14.65 0.75
N MET A 145 -25.50 -13.81 0.23
CA MET A 145 -25.30 -13.17 -1.07
C MET A 145 -24.03 -12.30 -1.09
N CYS A 146 -23.75 -11.59 0.01
CA CYS A 146 -22.51 -10.81 0.14
C CYS A 146 -21.26 -11.71 0.15
N LYS A 147 -21.31 -12.86 0.82
CA LYS A 147 -20.21 -13.85 0.79
C LYS A 147 -20.00 -14.44 -0.59
N GLU A 148 -21.07 -14.75 -1.32
CA GLU A 148 -20.94 -15.27 -2.69
C GLU A 148 -20.33 -14.21 -3.62
N ALA A 149 -20.64 -12.92 -3.41
CA ALA A 149 -20.10 -11.83 -4.22
C ALA A 149 -18.65 -11.47 -3.88
N LEU A 150 -18.29 -11.44 -2.59
CA LEU A 150 -17.02 -10.85 -2.12
C LEU A 150 -16.10 -11.83 -1.39
N GLY A 151 -16.56 -13.05 -1.11
CA GLY A 151 -15.91 -13.99 -0.21
C GLY A 151 -16.16 -13.69 1.27
N ASP A 152 -15.43 -14.41 2.12
CA ASP A 152 -15.52 -14.24 3.57
C ASP A 152 -14.87 -12.92 4.03
N PRO A 153 -15.48 -12.23 5.00
CA PRO A 153 -14.91 -11.02 5.58
C PRO A 153 -13.66 -11.35 6.40
N TYR A 154 -12.73 -10.40 6.47
CA TYR A 154 -11.54 -10.50 7.33
C TYR A 154 -11.91 -10.42 8.82
N THR A 155 -12.92 -9.63 9.16
CA THR A 155 -13.41 -9.50 10.55
C THR A 155 -14.91 -9.24 10.55
N VAL A 156 -15.61 -9.81 11.54
CA VAL A 156 -17.03 -9.55 11.80
C VAL A 156 -17.17 -9.01 13.21
N ASN A 157 -17.62 -7.77 13.34
CA ASN A 157 -17.97 -7.14 14.61
C ASN A 157 -19.48 -7.23 14.79
N ARG A 158 -19.95 -7.70 15.95
CA ARG A 158 -21.38 -7.83 16.25
C ARG A 158 -21.75 -7.03 17.49
N THR A 159 -22.87 -6.33 17.43
CA THR A 159 -23.44 -5.57 18.53
C THR A 159 -24.90 -5.96 18.70
N GLN A 160 -25.28 -6.38 19.90
CA GLN A 160 -26.67 -6.57 20.28
C GLN A 160 -27.12 -5.37 21.11
N THR A 161 -28.14 -4.65 20.66
CA THR A 161 -28.74 -3.57 21.45
C THR A 161 -29.80 -4.13 22.41
N ALA A 162 -30.06 -3.42 23.51
CA ALA A 162 -31.06 -3.83 24.51
C ALA A 162 -32.48 -4.07 23.94
N GLY A 163 -32.79 -3.52 22.76
CA GLY A 163 -34.03 -3.77 22.02
C GLY A 163 -34.01 -5.01 21.11
N GLY A 164 -33.00 -5.89 21.21
CA GLY A 164 -32.89 -7.12 20.43
C GLY A 164 -32.50 -6.92 18.96
N VAL A 165 -32.05 -5.72 18.57
CA VAL A 165 -31.53 -5.48 17.22
C VAL A 165 -30.10 -6.00 17.15
N ASP A 166 -29.89 -6.99 16.28
CA ASP A 166 -28.57 -7.54 15.95
C ASP A 166 -27.98 -6.74 14.78
N GLN A 167 -26.93 -5.97 15.07
CA GLN A 167 -26.16 -5.21 14.10
C GLN A 167 -24.81 -5.90 13.88
N GLU A 168 -24.40 -6.05 12.63
CA GLU A 168 -23.09 -6.59 12.27
C GLU A 168 -22.35 -5.65 11.33
N GLN A 169 -21.05 -5.46 11.58
CA GLN A 169 -20.13 -4.80 10.66
C GLN A 169 -19.13 -5.84 10.14
N TRP A 170 -19.08 -6.01 8.83
CA TRP A 170 -18.11 -6.86 8.15
C TRP A 170 -17.00 -6.01 7.55
N VAL A 171 -15.76 -6.37 7.84
CA VAL A 171 -14.55 -5.69 7.38
C VAL A 171 -13.85 -6.55 6.34
N TYR A 172 -13.62 -5.99 5.15
CA TYR A 172 -12.82 -6.58 4.09
C TYR A 172 -11.53 -5.79 3.95
N ARG A 173 -10.37 -6.45 4.04
CA ARG A 173 -9.06 -5.83 3.86
C ARG A 173 -8.38 -6.40 2.63
N TYR A 174 -7.75 -5.54 1.83
CA TYR A 174 -6.98 -5.95 0.67
C TYR A 174 -5.80 -5.01 0.46
N THR A 175 -4.71 -5.58 -0.01
CA THR A 175 -3.50 -4.83 -0.34
C THR A 175 -3.52 -4.52 -1.83
N ILE A 176 -3.30 -3.26 -2.15
CA ILE A 176 -3.08 -2.78 -3.50
C ILE A 176 -1.60 -2.51 -3.65
N VAL A 177 -1.01 -3.01 -4.73
CA VAL A 177 0.36 -2.69 -5.13
C VAL A 177 0.28 -1.77 -6.34
N GLU A 178 0.69 -0.53 -6.18
CA GLU A 178 0.74 0.48 -7.23
C GLU A 178 2.14 1.10 -7.23
N ASN A 179 2.80 1.15 -8.39
CA ASN A 179 4.14 1.74 -8.54
C ASN A 179 5.16 1.24 -7.50
N TYR A 180 5.28 -0.09 -7.34
CA TYR A 180 6.15 -0.74 -6.36
C TYR A 180 5.86 -0.39 -4.88
N THR A 181 4.76 0.30 -4.59
CA THR A 181 4.32 0.65 -3.24
C THR A 181 3.08 -0.14 -2.86
N SER A 182 3.12 -0.77 -1.69
CA SER A 182 1.97 -1.51 -1.14
C SER A 182 1.14 -0.62 -0.21
N ARG A 183 -0.17 -0.56 -0.44
CA ARG A 183 -1.13 0.15 0.42
C ARG A 183 -2.29 -0.75 0.78
N SER A 184 -2.67 -0.76 2.05
CA SER A 184 -3.84 -1.50 2.52
C SER A 184 -5.10 -0.65 2.41
N LYS A 185 -6.14 -1.18 1.78
CA LYS A 185 -7.48 -0.57 1.76
C LYS A 185 -8.47 -1.46 2.50
N SER A 186 -9.51 -0.83 3.04
CA SER A 186 -10.59 -1.52 3.75
C SER A 186 -11.95 -1.13 3.20
N ARG A 187 -12.83 -2.11 3.06
CA ARG A 187 -14.24 -1.99 2.69
C ARG A 187 -15.11 -2.48 3.84
N TYR A 188 -16.27 -1.86 4.01
CA TYR A 188 -17.16 -2.15 5.13
C TYR A 188 -18.57 -2.41 4.65
N LEU A 189 -19.20 -3.45 5.20
CA LEU A 189 -20.62 -3.74 5.05
C LEU A 189 -21.29 -3.71 6.41
N TYR A 190 -22.49 -3.13 6.47
CA TYR A 190 -23.28 -3.00 7.69
C TYR A 190 -24.59 -3.76 7.52
N PHE A 191 -24.87 -4.68 8.42
CA PHE A 191 -26.06 -5.52 8.39
C PHE A 191 -26.95 -5.26 9.58
N GLU A 192 -28.26 -5.26 9.34
CA GLU A 192 -29.29 -5.28 10.37
C GLU A 192 -30.25 -6.41 10.07
N LYS A 193 -30.56 -7.22 11.08
CA LYS A 193 -31.49 -8.38 10.94
C LYS A 193 -31.10 -9.29 9.75
N GLY A 194 -29.80 -9.43 9.50
CA GLY A 194 -29.23 -10.27 8.44
C GLY A 194 -29.30 -9.71 7.02
N LYS A 195 -29.68 -8.44 6.85
CA LYS A 195 -29.81 -7.75 5.56
C LYS A 195 -28.82 -6.59 5.46
N LEU A 196 -28.25 -6.39 4.28
CA LEU A 196 -27.31 -5.31 4.01
C LEU A 196 -28.04 -3.97 4.02
N VAL A 197 -27.68 -3.08 4.93
CA VAL A 197 -28.28 -1.74 5.08
C VAL A 197 -27.29 -0.61 4.78
N GLY A 198 -25.99 -0.89 4.81
CA GLY A 198 -24.93 0.11 4.61
C GLY A 198 -23.71 -0.49 3.92
N LYS A 199 -23.02 0.29 3.09
CA LYS A 199 -21.72 -0.05 2.51
C LYS A 199 -20.81 1.17 2.45
N GLN A 200 -19.50 0.98 2.65
CA GLN A 200 -18.50 2.06 2.62
C GLN A 200 -17.25 1.63 1.85
N ASN A 201 -16.68 2.57 1.09
CA ASN A 201 -15.52 2.39 0.20
C ASN A 201 -15.75 1.39 -0.95
N PHE A 202 -17.00 1.25 -1.41
CA PHE A 202 -17.33 0.54 -2.63
C PHE A 202 -17.43 1.53 -3.80
N PRO A 203 -17.05 1.12 -5.02
CA PRO A 203 -17.38 1.90 -6.21
C PRO A 203 -18.90 1.97 -6.38
N ASP A 204 -19.36 3.10 -6.92
CA ASP A 204 -20.77 3.35 -7.24
C ASP A 204 -21.27 2.41 -8.36
#